data_AF-A0A2A2YC83-F1
#
_entry.id   AF-A0A2A2YC83-F1
#
_cell.length_a   1.000
_cell.length_b   1.000
_cell.length_c   1.000
_cell.angle_alpha   90.00
_cell.angle_beta   90.00
_cell.angle_gamma   90.00
#
_symmetry.space_group_name_H-M   'P 1'
#
loop_
_entity.id
_entity.type
_entity.pdbx_description
1 polymer ?
#
loop_
_entity_poly.entity_id
_entity_poly.type
_entity_poly.pdbx_seq_one_letter_code
_entity_poly.pdbx_strand_id
1 'polypeptide(L)'
;MKAAMRNASNISPSPKPTSRMKFIVYTVALAILGFGWMNHLQNKQSVTAVTELSSTINDNNISSDMLPELLENTKDGSQKKAIKELMAQLIGQETDVEETTEAATALAEDVDNSTTFMGILLTFLTAGYAGILFVMHILPILAHRATHQIFDSGAQLEKDLMSDARSKVAQGDYEGAIQAFREAAEKDLGNRLPWVEIVKLQRDVLQVPAAAIETIREVLEKYTWQENDAAYFLFRLAELYDADMGERENAVSIMQQVMQQFPETRHSANARHKLHEWGVV
;
A
#
# COMPACT_ATOMS: atom_id res chain seq x y z
N MET A 1 23.22 28.82 -33.96
CA MET A 1 22.52 27.57 -33.60
C MET A 1 22.48 27.32 -32.08
N LYS A 2 22.34 28.37 -31.24
CA LYS A 2 22.28 28.25 -29.76
C LYS A 2 21.15 29.12 -29.15
N ALA A 3 20.22 29.57 -29.99
CA ALA A 3 19.12 30.46 -29.62
C ALA A 3 17.72 29.81 -29.77
N ALA A 4 17.62 28.59 -30.32
CA ALA A 4 16.34 27.91 -30.58
C ALA A 4 15.98 26.82 -29.55
N MET A 5 16.81 26.56 -28.54
CA MET A 5 16.58 25.49 -27.55
C MET A 5 16.21 26.02 -26.15
N ARG A 6 15.48 27.14 -26.06
CA ARG A 6 15.13 27.75 -24.76
C ARG A 6 13.64 27.95 -24.51
N ASN A 7 12.77 27.27 -25.27
CA ASN A 7 11.32 27.51 -25.20
C ASN A 7 10.45 26.26 -24.95
N ALA A 8 11.02 25.20 -24.36
CA ALA A 8 10.27 23.95 -24.10
C ALA A 8 10.04 23.63 -22.60
N SER A 9 10.25 24.58 -21.68
CA SER A 9 10.18 24.31 -20.24
C SER A 9 9.06 25.03 -19.46
N ASN A 10 8.09 25.66 -20.14
CA ASN A 10 6.96 26.30 -19.47
C ASN A 10 5.64 25.56 -19.77
N ILE A 11 5.52 24.34 -19.26
CA ILE A 11 4.21 23.74 -19.00
C ILE A 11 3.96 23.95 -17.51
N SER A 12 3.12 24.92 -17.16
CA SER A 12 2.76 25.12 -15.75
C SER A 12 2.00 23.88 -15.25
N PRO A 13 2.27 23.41 -14.02
CA PRO A 13 1.50 22.31 -13.46
C PRO A 13 0.04 22.75 -13.31
N SER A 14 -0.88 21.95 -13.87
CA SER A 14 -2.32 22.20 -13.75
C SER A 14 -2.71 22.37 -12.28
N PRO A 15 -3.55 23.36 -11.93
CA PRO A 15 -3.92 23.61 -10.55
C PRO A 15 -4.61 22.38 -9.95
N LYS A 16 -4.08 21.90 -8.81
CA LYS A 16 -4.67 20.77 -8.08
C LYS A 16 -6.07 21.16 -7.58
N PRO A 17 -7.09 20.30 -7.74
CA PRO A 17 -8.45 20.58 -7.29
C PRO A 17 -8.50 20.84 -5.79
N THR A 18 -9.10 21.97 -5.40
CA THR A 18 -9.29 22.35 -4.00
C THR A 18 -10.26 21.39 -3.29
N SER A 19 -10.17 21.30 -1.95
CA SER A 19 -11.02 20.41 -1.14
C SER A 19 -12.53 20.61 -1.42
N ARG A 20 -12.95 21.87 -1.63
CA ARG A 20 -14.33 22.21 -2.00
C ARG A 20 -14.75 21.66 -3.37
N MET A 21 -13.83 21.64 -4.34
CA MET A 21 -14.11 21.12 -5.69
C MET A 21 -14.31 19.60 -5.66
N LYS A 22 -13.55 18.87 -4.83
CA LYS A 22 -13.73 17.42 -4.64
C LYS A 22 -15.10 17.09 -4.02
N PHE A 23 -15.53 17.87 -3.03
CA PHE A 23 -16.83 17.68 -2.37
C PHE A 23 -18.02 17.88 -3.33
N ILE A 24 -17.95 18.89 -4.20
CA ILE A 24 -18.99 19.14 -5.20
C ILE A 24 -19.07 17.98 -6.19
N VAL A 25 -17.93 17.49 -6.69
CA VAL A 25 -17.88 16.39 -7.66
C VAL A 25 -18.50 15.10 -7.09
N TYR A 26 -18.19 14.74 -5.85
CA TYR A 26 -18.77 13.54 -5.23
C TYR A 26 -20.26 13.67 -4.98
N THR A 27 -20.72 14.83 -4.53
CA THR A 27 -22.15 15.09 -4.28
C THR A 27 -22.96 14.99 -5.57
N VAL A 28 -22.44 15.56 -6.66
CA VAL A 28 -23.08 15.49 -7.99
C VAL A 28 -23.10 14.05 -8.52
N ALA A 29 -21.99 13.31 -8.39
CA ALA A 29 -21.94 11.91 -8.82
C ALA A 29 -22.94 11.02 -8.08
N LEU A 30 -23.05 11.18 -6.75
CA LEU A 30 -24.03 10.45 -5.94
C LEU A 30 -25.48 10.83 -6.29
N ALA A 31 -25.75 12.11 -6.57
CA ALA A 31 -27.07 12.55 -7.00
C ALA A 31 -27.48 11.93 -8.36
N ILE A 32 -26.55 11.87 -9.32
CA ILE A 32 -26.79 11.25 -10.63
C ILE A 32 -27.06 9.74 -10.48
N LEU A 33 -26.24 9.03 -9.70
CA LEU A 33 -26.43 7.59 -9.46
C LEU A 33 -27.73 7.32 -8.70
N GLY A 34 -28.03 8.11 -7.67
CA GLY A 34 -29.27 7.99 -6.90
C GLY A 34 -30.51 8.23 -7.76
N PHE A 35 -30.49 9.27 -8.60
CA PHE A 35 -31.57 9.52 -9.56
C PHE A 35 -31.69 8.39 -10.59
N GLY A 36 -30.58 7.86 -11.09
CA GLY A 36 -30.57 6.71 -11.99
C GLY A 36 -31.19 5.45 -11.38
N TRP A 37 -30.88 5.16 -10.11
CA TRP A 37 -31.47 4.02 -9.39
C TRP A 37 -32.95 4.21 -9.13
N MET A 38 -33.37 5.42 -8.77
CA MET A 38 -34.79 5.75 -8.61
C MET A 38 -35.55 5.57 -9.93
N ASN A 39 -34.98 6.01 -11.05
CA ASN A 39 -35.58 5.83 -12.37
C ASN A 39 -35.66 4.35 -12.78
N HIS A 40 -34.61 3.56 -12.52
CA HIS A 40 -34.61 2.12 -12.79
C HIS A 40 -35.68 1.38 -11.99
N LEU A 41 -35.89 1.74 -10.72
CA LEU A 41 -36.96 1.17 -9.89
C LEU A 41 -38.36 1.53 -10.41
N GLN A 42 -38.56 2.78 -10.86
CA GLN A 42 -39.81 3.18 -11.51
C GLN A 42 -40.05 2.42 -12.82
N ASN A 43 -38.99 2.16 -13.61
CA ASN A 43 -39.10 1.41 -14.86
C ASN A 43 -39.45 -0.07 -14.62
N LYS A 44 -38.99 -0.67 -13.53
CA LYS A 44 -39.44 -2.03 -13.14
C LYS A 44 -40.93 -2.10 -12.85
N GLN A 45 -41.50 -1.07 -12.22
CA GLN A 45 -42.94 -1.01 -11.99
C GLN A 45 -43.72 -0.89 -13.29
N SER A 46 -43.21 -0.18 -14.30
CA SER A 46 -43.84 -0.15 -15.63
C SER A 46 -43.73 -1.48 -16.36
N VAL A 47 -42.61 -2.22 -16.25
CA VAL A 47 -42.52 -3.58 -16.83
C VAL A 47 -43.62 -4.48 -16.27
N THR A 48 -43.79 -4.51 -14.95
CA THR A 48 -44.85 -5.30 -14.31
C THR A 48 -46.24 -4.85 -14.78
N ALA A 49 -46.50 -3.54 -14.81
CA ALA A 49 -47.79 -3.00 -15.20
C ALA A 49 -48.14 -3.29 -16.67
N VAL A 50 -47.18 -3.21 -17.60
CA VAL A 50 -47.40 -3.50 -19.02
C VAL A 50 -47.56 -5.02 -19.24
N THR A 51 -46.84 -5.84 -18.49
CA THR A 51 -46.97 -7.31 -18.56
C THR A 51 -48.34 -7.77 -18.06
N GLU A 52 -48.80 -7.25 -16.92
CA GLU A 52 -50.15 -7.49 -16.39
C GLU A 52 -51.25 -6.98 -17.34
N LEU A 53 -51.02 -5.83 -17.98
CA LEU A 53 -51.92 -5.29 -18.98
C LEU A 53 -52.04 -6.23 -20.19
N SER A 54 -50.91 -6.74 -20.70
CA SER A 54 -50.90 -7.68 -21.82
C SER A 54 -51.66 -8.98 -21.48
N SER A 55 -51.50 -9.52 -20.27
CA SER A 55 -52.30 -10.69 -19.84
C SER A 55 -53.78 -10.34 -19.71
N THR A 56 -54.11 -9.18 -19.16
CA THR A 56 -55.50 -8.71 -18.98
C THR A 56 -56.21 -8.53 -20.32
N ILE A 57 -55.51 -8.00 -21.32
CA ILE A 57 -56.02 -7.83 -22.68
C ILE A 57 -56.35 -9.18 -23.31
N ASN A 58 -55.40 -10.12 -23.23
CA ASN A 58 -55.57 -11.48 -23.76
C ASN A 58 -56.68 -12.26 -23.04
N ASP A 59 -56.69 -12.24 -21.70
CA ASP A 59 -57.62 -13.03 -20.89
C ASP A 59 -59.07 -12.54 -20.99
N ASN A 60 -59.27 -11.23 -21.23
CA ASN A 60 -60.60 -10.62 -21.33
C ASN A 60 -61.02 -10.28 -22.76
N ASN A 61 -60.24 -10.69 -23.77
CA ASN A 61 -60.49 -10.39 -25.19
C ASN A 61 -60.70 -8.89 -25.46
N ILE A 62 -59.79 -8.05 -24.99
CA ILE A 62 -59.91 -6.59 -25.10
C ILE A 62 -59.34 -6.13 -26.46
N SER A 63 -60.16 -5.47 -27.26
CA SER A 63 -59.72 -4.79 -28.49
C SER A 63 -59.38 -3.30 -28.23
N SER A 64 -58.75 -2.67 -29.22
CA SER A 64 -58.27 -1.27 -29.11
C SER A 64 -59.35 -0.24 -28.73
N ASP A 65 -60.60 -0.44 -29.16
CA ASP A 65 -61.75 0.41 -28.86
C ASP A 65 -62.20 0.33 -27.38
N MET A 66 -61.85 -0.74 -26.68
CA MET A 66 -62.16 -0.95 -25.26
C MET A 66 -61.07 -0.39 -24.32
N LEU A 67 -59.91 0.02 -24.84
CA LEU A 67 -58.82 0.60 -24.05
C LEU A 67 -59.19 1.90 -23.30
N PRO A 68 -60.00 2.84 -23.86
CA PRO A 68 -60.48 4.00 -23.12
C PRO A 68 -61.31 3.64 -21.88
N GLU A 69 -62.18 2.63 -21.99
CA GLU A 69 -63.01 2.15 -20.88
C GLU A 69 -62.14 1.45 -19.82
N LEU A 70 -61.17 0.64 -20.27
CA LEU A 70 -60.20 0.01 -19.39
C LEU A 70 -59.39 1.06 -18.59
N LEU A 71 -58.99 2.16 -19.24
CA LEU A 71 -58.26 3.27 -18.61
C LEU A 71 -59.08 3.96 -17.50
N GLU A 72 -60.38 4.14 -17.73
CA GLU A 72 -61.29 4.78 -16.77
C GLU A 72 -61.50 3.89 -15.53
N ASN A 73 -61.68 2.59 -15.76
CA ASN A 73 -61.97 1.60 -14.72
C ASN A 73 -60.74 1.14 -13.93
N THR A 74 -59.54 1.27 -14.50
CA THR A 74 -58.29 0.94 -13.81
C THR A 74 -58.08 1.88 -12.61
N LYS A 75 -57.65 1.36 -11.46
CA LYS A 75 -57.32 2.19 -10.28
C LYS A 75 -55.81 2.40 -10.11
N ASP A 76 -55.00 1.47 -10.59
CA ASP A 76 -53.55 1.53 -10.47
C ASP A 76 -52.95 2.57 -11.43
N GLY A 77 -52.13 3.47 -10.88
CA GLY A 77 -51.53 4.57 -11.65
C GLY A 77 -50.52 4.09 -12.70
N SER A 78 -49.84 2.97 -12.45
CA SER A 78 -48.83 2.40 -13.36
C SER A 78 -49.51 1.71 -14.54
N GLN A 79 -50.58 0.95 -14.28
CA GLN A 79 -51.43 0.35 -15.31
C GLN A 79 -52.12 1.44 -16.15
N LYS A 80 -52.61 2.53 -15.56
CA LYS A 80 -53.13 3.68 -16.33
C LYS A 80 -52.09 4.27 -17.28
N LYS A 81 -50.84 4.37 -16.83
CA LYS A 81 -49.74 4.86 -17.66
C LYS A 81 -49.44 3.89 -18.81
N ALA A 82 -49.38 2.59 -18.54
CA ALA A 82 -49.21 1.55 -19.54
C ALA A 82 -50.32 1.56 -20.60
N ILE A 83 -51.59 1.68 -20.17
CA ILE A 83 -52.74 1.77 -21.09
C ILE A 83 -52.63 3.01 -21.98
N LYS A 84 -52.24 4.17 -21.43
CA LYS A 84 -52.02 5.38 -22.22
C LYS A 84 -50.88 5.23 -23.23
N GLU A 85 -49.80 4.56 -22.87
CA GLU A 85 -48.66 4.31 -23.76
C GLU A 85 -49.06 3.34 -24.89
N LEU A 86 -49.81 2.29 -24.58
CA LEU A 86 -50.37 1.37 -25.57
C LEU A 86 -51.33 2.08 -26.53
N MET A 87 -52.27 2.87 -25.99
CA MET A 87 -53.17 3.69 -26.79
C MET A 87 -52.41 4.67 -27.69
N ALA A 88 -51.29 5.22 -27.23
CA ALA A 88 -50.44 6.12 -28.01
C ALA A 88 -49.72 5.39 -29.16
N GLN A 89 -49.35 4.12 -28.95
CA GLN A 89 -48.74 3.27 -29.97
C GLN A 89 -49.73 2.83 -31.04
N LEU A 90 -51.01 2.70 -30.68
CA LEU A 90 -52.11 2.26 -31.56
C LEU A 90 -52.90 3.42 -32.22
N ILE A 91 -52.47 4.67 -32.09
CA ILE A 91 -53.25 5.83 -32.57
C ILE A 91 -53.60 5.67 -34.06
N GLY A 92 -54.90 5.61 -34.35
CA GLY A 92 -55.45 5.57 -35.71
C GLY A 92 -55.62 4.18 -36.31
N GLN A 93 -55.40 3.12 -35.52
CA GLN A 93 -55.64 1.72 -35.92
C GLN A 93 -56.76 1.15 -35.05
N GLU A 94 -57.84 0.71 -35.68
CA GLU A 94 -58.84 -0.15 -35.03
C GLU A 94 -58.33 -1.59 -35.17
N THR A 95 -57.65 -2.05 -34.13
CA THR A 95 -57.05 -3.37 -34.07
C THR A 95 -57.97 -4.34 -33.34
N ASP A 96 -58.01 -5.59 -33.82
CA ASP A 96 -58.72 -6.68 -33.15
C ASP A 96 -57.97 -7.13 -31.87
N VAL A 97 -58.50 -8.15 -31.20
CA VAL A 97 -57.93 -8.65 -29.94
C VAL A 97 -56.51 -9.19 -30.13
N GLU A 98 -56.23 -9.84 -31.26
CA GLU A 98 -54.93 -10.44 -31.55
C GLU A 98 -53.88 -9.35 -31.76
N GLU A 99 -54.16 -8.39 -32.64
CA GLU A 99 -53.29 -7.24 -32.91
C GLU A 99 -53.10 -6.34 -31.68
N THR A 100 -54.13 -6.16 -30.85
CA THR A 100 -54.04 -5.40 -29.59
C THR A 100 -53.16 -6.12 -28.56
N THR A 101 -53.25 -7.45 -28.51
CA THR A 101 -52.41 -8.29 -27.63
C THR A 101 -50.95 -8.25 -28.08
N GLU A 102 -50.70 -8.36 -29.39
CA GLU A 102 -49.36 -8.25 -29.97
C GLU A 102 -48.72 -6.89 -29.67
N ALA A 103 -49.46 -5.79 -29.84
CA ALA A 103 -48.98 -4.45 -29.51
C ALA A 103 -48.65 -4.29 -28.03
N ALA A 104 -49.47 -4.86 -27.14
CA ALA A 104 -49.22 -4.86 -25.69
C ALA A 104 -47.99 -5.69 -25.32
N THR A 105 -47.78 -6.84 -25.97
CA THR A 105 -46.59 -7.69 -25.78
C THR A 105 -45.32 -7.00 -26.30
N ALA A 106 -45.39 -6.36 -27.48
CA ALA A 106 -44.26 -5.61 -28.02
C ALA A 106 -43.88 -4.41 -27.13
N LEU A 107 -44.87 -3.71 -26.56
CA LEU A 107 -44.62 -2.67 -25.56
C LEU A 107 -43.97 -3.23 -24.29
N ALA A 108 -44.40 -4.41 -23.83
CA ALA A 108 -43.81 -5.07 -22.66
C ALA A 108 -42.33 -5.39 -22.91
N GLU A 109 -42.00 -5.92 -24.09
CA GLU A 109 -40.64 -6.26 -24.48
C GLU A 109 -39.74 -5.02 -24.63
N ASP A 110 -40.22 -3.91 -25.21
CA ASP A 110 -39.46 -2.67 -25.31
C ASP A 110 -39.17 -2.04 -23.94
N VAL A 111 -40.19 -2.00 -23.07
CA VAL A 111 -40.04 -1.49 -21.70
C VAL A 111 -39.11 -2.38 -20.88
N ASP A 112 -39.15 -3.71 -21.06
CA ASP A 112 -38.25 -4.63 -20.35
C ASP A 112 -36.80 -4.55 -20.86
N ASN A 113 -36.60 -4.50 -22.18
CA ASN A 113 -35.27 -4.35 -22.78
C ASN A 113 -34.61 -3.03 -22.37
N SER A 114 -35.35 -1.91 -22.41
CA SER A 114 -34.83 -0.61 -21.97
C SER A 114 -34.53 -0.59 -20.46
N THR A 115 -35.39 -1.21 -19.63
CA THR A 115 -35.16 -1.36 -18.19
C THR A 115 -33.91 -2.17 -17.90
N THR A 116 -33.73 -3.28 -18.60
CA THR A 116 -32.59 -4.19 -18.46
C THR A 116 -31.29 -3.50 -18.87
N PHE A 117 -31.28 -2.84 -20.03
CA PHE A 117 -30.12 -2.08 -20.48
C PHE A 117 -29.73 -0.98 -19.49
N MET A 118 -30.70 -0.20 -19.01
CA MET A 118 -30.45 0.85 -18.02
C MET A 118 -29.91 0.28 -16.70
N GLY A 119 -30.43 -0.86 -16.25
CA GLY A 119 -29.94 -1.55 -15.05
C GLY A 119 -28.48 -2.00 -15.18
N ILE A 120 -28.11 -2.59 -16.32
CA ILE A 120 -26.73 -2.99 -16.62
C ILE A 120 -25.81 -1.77 -16.64
N LEU A 121 -26.17 -0.73 -17.38
CA LEU A 121 -25.39 0.50 -17.49
C LEU A 121 -25.17 1.14 -16.10
N LEU A 122 -26.23 1.25 -15.31
CA LEU A 122 -26.16 1.81 -13.97
C LEU A 122 -25.29 0.97 -13.02
N THR A 123 -25.32 -0.35 -13.16
CA THR A 123 -24.44 -1.27 -12.41
C THR A 123 -22.99 -1.01 -12.76
N PHE A 124 -22.63 -0.90 -14.04
CA PHE A 124 -21.28 -0.57 -14.47
C PHE A 124 -20.82 0.82 -14.00
N LEU A 125 -21.69 1.84 -14.09
CA LEU A 125 -21.37 3.19 -13.61
C LEU A 125 -21.15 3.22 -12.09
N THR A 126 -22.00 2.52 -11.34
CA THR A 126 -21.88 2.41 -9.88
C THR A 126 -20.60 1.67 -9.49
N ALA A 127 -20.33 0.52 -10.12
CA ALA A 127 -19.12 -0.27 -9.87
C ALA A 127 -17.85 0.49 -10.26
N GLY A 128 -17.85 1.19 -11.39
CA GLY A 128 -16.74 2.03 -11.84
C GLY A 128 -16.46 3.17 -10.87
N TYR A 129 -17.50 3.89 -10.43
CA TYR A 129 -17.37 4.95 -9.44
C TYR A 129 -16.88 4.43 -8.08
N ALA A 130 -17.42 3.30 -7.61
CA ALA A 130 -16.95 2.63 -6.39
C ALA A 130 -15.49 2.20 -6.51
N GLY A 131 -15.07 1.67 -7.66
CA GLY A 131 -13.68 1.32 -7.94
C GLY A 131 -12.74 2.54 -7.90
N ILE A 132 -13.16 3.67 -8.47
CA ILE A 132 -12.41 4.93 -8.39
C ILE A 132 -12.28 5.40 -6.94
N LEU A 133 -13.36 5.36 -6.16
CA LEU A 133 -13.31 5.72 -4.73
C LEU A 133 -12.42 4.76 -3.94
N PHE A 134 -12.46 3.46 -4.27
CA PHE A 134 -11.58 2.46 -3.69
C PHE A 134 -10.11 2.80 -3.95
N VAL A 135 -9.74 3.08 -5.20
CA VAL A 135 -8.35 3.45 -5.55
C VAL A 135 -7.94 4.80 -4.94
N MET A 136 -8.84 5.78 -4.84
CA MET A 136 -8.51 7.10 -4.30
C MET A 136 -8.46 7.15 -2.77
N HIS A 137 -9.26 6.35 -2.06
CA HIS A 137 -9.42 6.48 -0.61
C HIS A 137 -9.02 5.21 0.14
N ILE A 138 -9.40 4.04 -0.36
CA ILE A 138 -9.14 2.77 0.35
C ILE A 138 -7.72 2.27 0.05
N LEU A 139 -7.30 2.29 -1.21
CA LEU A 139 -5.99 1.82 -1.64
C LEU A 139 -4.86 2.62 -0.98
N PRO A 140 -4.90 3.95 -0.79
CA PRO A 140 -3.89 4.68 -0.04
C PRO A 140 -3.89 4.33 1.44
N ILE A 141 -5.05 4.03 2.05
CA ILE A 141 -5.12 3.57 3.45
C ILE A 141 -4.51 2.19 3.59
N LEU A 142 -4.80 1.27 2.66
CA LEU A 142 -4.22 -0.07 2.62
C LEU A 142 -2.73 -0.02 2.31
N ALA A 143 -2.30 0.83 1.37
CA ALA A 143 -0.90 1.04 1.07
C ALA A 143 -0.18 1.63 2.28
N HIS A 144 -0.76 2.62 2.97
CA HIS A 144 -0.22 3.15 4.21
C HIS A 144 -0.15 2.07 5.30
N ARG A 145 -1.19 1.25 5.48
CA ARG A 145 -1.17 0.14 6.46
C ARG A 145 -0.22 -0.99 6.11
N ALA A 146 -0.10 -1.38 4.84
CA ALA A 146 0.86 -2.40 4.40
C ALA A 146 2.29 -1.86 4.48
N THR A 147 2.48 -0.59 4.11
CA THR A 147 3.75 0.11 4.30
C THR A 147 4.06 0.18 5.78
N HIS A 148 3.14 0.51 6.67
CA HIS A 148 3.38 0.46 8.12
C HIS A 148 3.50 -0.98 8.65
N GLN A 149 2.84 -2.00 8.14
CA GLN A 149 3.10 -3.36 8.63
C GLN A 149 4.48 -3.88 8.22
N ILE A 150 5.07 -3.36 7.14
CA ILE A 150 6.43 -3.68 6.67
C ILE A 150 7.48 -2.70 7.23
N PHE A 151 7.13 -1.42 7.39
CA PHE A 151 8.01 -0.36 7.91
C PHE A 151 7.89 -0.19 9.40
N ASP A 152 6.72 -0.33 10.03
CA ASP A 152 6.47 -0.22 11.49
C ASP A 152 6.85 -1.51 12.23
N SER A 153 6.96 -2.65 11.52
CA SER A 153 7.78 -3.78 11.99
C SER A 153 9.28 -3.51 11.92
N GLY A 154 9.70 -2.40 11.29
CA GLY A 154 11.06 -1.83 11.36
C GLY A 154 11.17 -0.43 12.00
N ALA A 155 10.06 0.24 12.36
CA ALA A 155 10.03 1.66 12.75
C ALA A 155 9.37 1.88 14.13
N GLN A 156 8.64 0.90 14.65
CA GLN A 156 8.33 0.82 16.09
C GLN A 156 9.34 -0.03 16.88
N LEU A 157 10.47 -0.36 16.24
CA LEU A 157 11.67 -0.85 16.93
C LEU A 157 12.96 -0.45 16.20
N GLU A 158 13.19 0.85 16.08
CA GLU A 158 14.52 1.34 16.37
C GLU A 158 14.38 2.44 17.44
N LYS A 159 13.91 2.04 18.63
CA LYS A 159 14.62 2.56 19.81
C LYS A 159 16.05 2.12 19.56
N ASP A 160 16.86 3.02 18.98
CA ASP A 160 18.30 2.82 18.80
C ASP A 160 18.77 2.07 20.04
N LEU A 161 19.10 0.78 19.85
CA LEU A 161 19.30 -0.13 20.99
C LEU A 161 20.44 0.40 21.88
N MET A 162 21.31 1.24 21.30
CA MET A 162 22.41 1.93 21.92
C MET A 162 22.06 3.33 22.45
N SER A 163 20.84 3.82 22.32
CA SER A 163 20.45 5.18 22.75
C SER A 163 20.64 5.38 24.26
N ASP A 164 20.25 4.40 25.07
CA ASP A 164 20.49 4.42 26.52
C ASP A 164 21.99 4.45 26.84
N ALA A 165 22.76 3.59 26.17
CA ALA A 165 24.21 3.53 26.34
C ALA A 165 24.89 4.85 25.97
N ARG A 166 24.53 5.45 24.83
CA ARG A 166 25.02 6.75 24.36
C ARG A 166 24.66 7.88 25.33
N SER A 167 23.47 7.85 25.91
CA SER A 167 23.06 8.80 26.95
C SER A 167 23.95 8.69 28.18
N LYS A 168 24.28 7.48 28.63
CA LYS A 168 25.18 7.26 29.77
C LYS A 168 26.62 7.69 29.47
N VAL A 169 27.12 7.44 28.26
CA VAL A 169 28.41 8.00 27.79
C VAL A 169 28.41 9.53 27.92
N ALA A 170 27.34 10.19 27.46
CA ALA A 170 27.22 11.65 27.53
C ALA A 170 27.14 12.18 28.98
N GLN A 171 26.65 11.36 29.91
CA GLN A 171 26.60 11.67 31.34
C GLN A 171 27.92 11.38 32.07
N GLY A 172 28.89 10.74 31.39
CA GLY A 172 30.14 10.27 32.01
C GLY A 172 29.98 8.97 32.81
N ASP A 173 28.81 8.35 32.78
CA ASP A 173 28.56 7.03 33.40
C ASP A 173 29.05 5.93 32.46
N TYR A 174 30.38 5.74 32.40
CA TYR A 174 30.99 4.79 31.47
C TYR A 174 30.76 3.33 31.86
N GLU A 175 30.69 3.01 33.17
CA GLU A 175 30.35 1.67 33.64
C GLU A 175 28.92 1.30 33.26
N GLY A 176 27.96 2.20 33.52
CA GLY A 176 26.58 2.03 33.11
C GLY A 176 26.40 2.01 31.58
N ALA A 177 27.22 2.76 30.84
CA ALA A 177 27.23 2.72 29.39
C ALA A 177 27.70 1.37 28.85
N ILE A 178 28.78 0.80 29.39
CA ILE A 178 29.27 -0.53 28.99
C ILE A 178 28.19 -1.59 29.21
N GLN A 179 27.51 -1.56 30.36
CA GLN A 179 26.40 -2.49 30.64
C GLN A 179 25.26 -2.31 29.64
N ALA A 180 24.86 -1.07 29.34
CA ALA A 180 23.81 -0.80 28.37
C ALA A 180 24.19 -1.22 26.94
N PHE A 181 25.46 -1.08 26.54
CA PHE A 181 25.95 -1.61 25.26
C PHE A 181 25.91 -3.14 25.22
N ARG A 182 26.24 -3.84 26.31
CA ARG A 182 26.11 -5.31 26.39
C ARG A 182 24.66 -5.75 26.23
N GLU A 183 23.73 -5.07 26.91
CA GLU A 183 22.30 -5.33 26.75
C GLU A 183 21.79 -5.04 25.33
N ALA A 184 22.36 -4.02 24.66
CA ALA A 184 22.05 -3.74 23.27
C ALA A 184 22.55 -4.86 22.34
N ALA A 185 23.75 -5.40 22.60
CA ALA A 185 24.30 -6.52 21.85
C ALA A 185 23.51 -7.82 22.04
N GLU A 186 22.97 -8.07 23.24
CA GLU A 186 22.14 -9.25 23.50
C GLU A 186 20.80 -9.21 22.74
N LYS A 187 20.30 -8.01 22.44
CA LYS A 187 19.08 -7.80 21.65
C LYS A 187 19.32 -7.93 20.14
N ASP A 188 20.56 -7.80 19.69
CA ASP A 188 20.96 -7.89 18.29
C ASP A 188 22.35 -8.55 18.16
N LEU A 189 22.36 -9.89 18.24
CA LEU A 189 23.58 -10.71 18.35
C LEU A 189 24.54 -10.58 17.15
N GLY A 190 24.03 -10.16 15.98
CA GLY A 190 24.83 -9.99 14.77
C GLY A 190 25.45 -8.60 14.64
N ASN A 191 25.10 -7.66 15.51
CA ASN A 191 25.55 -6.29 15.42
C ASN A 191 26.83 -6.07 16.21
N ARG A 192 27.93 -5.84 15.50
CA ARG A 192 29.22 -5.57 16.14
C ARG A 192 29.30 -4.21 16.84
N LEU A 193 28.44 -3.24 16.49
CA LEU A 193 28.62 -1.84 16.90
C LEU A 193 28.65 -1.62 18.42
N PRO A 194 27.79 -2.26 19.24
CA PRO A 194 27.87 -2.08 20.69
C PRO A 194 29.21 -2.55 21.27
N TRP A 195 29.77 -3.65 20.75
CA TRP A 195 31.09 -4.14 21.15
C TRP A 195 32.22 -3.21 20.73
N VAL A 196 32.12 -2.61 19.55
CA VAL A 196 33.08 -1.58 19.09
C VAL A 196 33.09 -0.39 20.03
N GLU A 197 31.92 0.09 20.46
CA GLU A 197 31.81 1.20 21.40
C GLU A 197 32.36 0.82 22.80
N ILE A 198 32.10 -0.39 23.29
CA ILE A 198 32.68 -0.88 24.55
C ILE A 198 34.22 -0.87 24.47
N VAL A 199 34.79 -1.46 23.41
CA VAL A 199 36.24 -1.51 23.19
C VAL A 199 36.84 -0.11 23.12
N LYS A 200 36.16 0.81 22.42
CA LYS A 200 36.58 2.21 22.31
C LYS A 200 36.54 2.92 23.67
N LEU A 201 35.47 2.75 24.44
CA LEU A 201 35.37 3.32 25.79
C LEU A 201 36.48 2.81 26.71
N GLN A 202 36.69 1.49 26.73
CA GLN A 202 37.72 0.86 27.56
C GLN A 202 39.13 1.34 27.18
N ARG A 203 39.43 1.42 25.87
CA ARG A 203 40.74 1.86 25.38
C ARG A 203 40.96 3.36 25.54
N ASP A 204 40.07 4.17 24.97
CA ASP A 204 40.34 5.60 24.72
C ASP A 204 39.92 6.47 25.92
N VAL A 205 38.86 6.08 26.63
CA VAL A 205 38.26 6.88 27.71
C VAL A 205 38.73 6.39 29.07
N LEU A 206 38.57 5.09 29.34
CA LEU A 206 38.97 4.50 30.63
C LEU A 206 40.46 4.17 30.68
N GLN A 207 41.15 4.14 29.54
CA GLN A 207 42.58 3.84 29.43
C GLN A 207 42.97 2.49 30.04
N VAL A 208 42.08 1.50 29.88
CA VAL A 208 42.29 0.10 30.31
C VAL A 208 42.28 -0.81 29.07
N PRO A 209 43.33 -0.78 28.22
CA PRO A 209 43.39 -1.57 26.99
C PRO A 209 43.33 -3.08 27.23
N ALA A 210 43.76 -3.58 28.40
CA ALA A 210 43.60 -4.97 28.78
C ALA A 210 42.11 -5.40 28.84
N ALA A 211 41.22 -4.52 29.30
CA ALA A 211 39.78 -4.80 29.31
C ALA A 211 39.18 -4.83 27.90
N ALA A 212 39.70 -4.00 26.99
CA ALA A 212 39.33 -4.01 25.58
C ALA A 212 39.74 -5.33 24.89
N ILE A 213 40.95 -5.82 25.17
CA ILE A 213 41.43 -7.12 24.69
C ILE A 213 40.52 -8.25 25.16
N GLU A 214 40.25 -8.32 26.46
CA GLU A 214 39.38 -9.38 27.01
C GLU A 214 37.95 -9.30 26.46
N THR A 215 37.42 -8.10 26.24
CA THR A 215 36.11 -7.94 25.60
C THR A 215 36.12 -8.49 24.17
N ILE A 216 37.14 -8.22 23.37
CA ILE A 216 37.23 -8.77 22.00
C ILE A 216 37.37 -10.30 22.02
N ARG A 217 38.17 -10.85 22.93
CA ARG A 217 38.33 -12.30 23.08
C ARG A 217 37.02 -12.96 23.48
N GLU A 218 36.32 -12.40 24.47
CA GLU A 218 35.01 -12.85 24.92
C GLU A 218 34.01 -12.92 23.75
N VAL A 219 33.91 -11.87 22.95
CA VAL A 219 32.90 -11.82 21.86
C VAL A 219 33.26 -12.74 20.70
N LEU A 220 34.55 -12.96 20.42
CA LEU A 220 35.01 -13.91 19.41
C LEU A 220 34.77 -15.35 19.84
N GLU A 221 34.84 -15.65 21.14
CA GLU A 221 34.54 -16.99 21.68
C GLU A 221 33.03 -17.23 21.77
N LYS A 222 32.27 -16.22 22.22
CA LYS A 222 30.85 -16.35 22.55
C LYS A 222 29.93 -16.34 21.33
N TYR A 223 30.30 -15.64 20.25
CA TYR A 223 29.41 -15.40 19.12
C TYR A 223 30.00 -15.88 17.79
N THR A 224 29.11 -16.35 16.90
CA THR A 224 29.47 -16.63 15.51
C THR A 224 29.30 -15.37 14.68
N TRP A 225 30.39 -14.88 14.11
CA TRP A 225 30.42 -13.64 13.34
C TRP A 225 30.42 -13.91 11.83
N GLN A 226 29.88 -12.96 11.07
CA GLN A 226 30.14 -12.90 9.64
C GLN A 226 31.63 -12.65 9.40
N GLU A 227 32.16 -13.16 8.29
CA GLU A 227 33.60 -13.13 7.98
C GLU A 227 34.22 -11.72 8.13
N ASN A 228 33.55 -10.68 7.62
CA ASN A 228 34.05 -9.31 7.73
C ASN A 228 34.11 -8.80 9.17
N ASP A 229 33.18 -9.20 10.03
CA ASP A 229 33.13 -8.76 11.43
C ASP A 229 34.09 -9.55 12.31
N ALA A 230 34.24 -10.85 12.06
CA ALA A 230 35.30 -11.67 12.65
C ALA A 230 36.69 -11.10 12.32
N ALA A 231 36.92 -10.81 11.03
CA ALA A 231 38.17 -10.22 10.56
C ALA A 231 38.40 -8.83 11.17
N TYR A 232 37.35 -8.02 11.34
CA TYR A 232 37.42 -6.74 12.03
C TYR A 232 37.89 -6.90 13.47
N PHE A 233 37.28 -7.80 14.24
CA PHE A 233 37.61 -8.01 15.65
C PHE A 233 39.05 -8.51 15.82
N LEU A 234 39.48 -9.49 15.01
CA LEU A 234 40.86 -9.98 15.04
C LEU A 234 41.86 -8.89 14.63
N PHE A 235 41.57 -8.12 13.58
CA PHE A 235 42.43 -7.00 13.19
C PHE A 235 42.55 -5.98 14.33
N ARG A 236 41.44 -5.63 14.99
CA ARG A 236 41.44 -4.70 16.11
C ARG A 236 42.16 -5.26 17.35
N LEU A 237 42.04 -6.56 17.59
CA LEU A 237 42.78 -7.27 18.64
C LEU A 237 44.29 -7.17 18.41
N ALA A 238 44.75 -7.41 17.18
CA ALA A 238 46.15 -7.26 16.81
C ALA A 238 46.66 -5.82 17.01
N GLU A 239 45.85 -4.81 16.65
CA GLU A 239 46.21 -3.41 16.90
C GLU A 239 46.36 -3.10 18.40
N LEU A 240 45.50 -3.67 19.26
CA LEU A 240 45.60 -3.48 20.71
C LEU A 240 46.88 -4.13 21.28
N TYR A 241 47.21 -5.34 20.83
CA TYR A 241 48.45 -6.00 21.23
C TYR A 241 49.69 -5.20 20.80
N ASP A 242 49.69 -4.70 19.57
CA ASP A 242 50.82 -3.93 19.04
C ASP A 242 50.98 -2.57 19.73
N ALA A 243 49.91 -1.78 19.74
CA ALA A 243 49.96 -0.37 20.12
C ALA A 243 49.87 -0.15 21.63
N ASP A 244 49.09 -0.97 22.34
CA ASP A 244 48.77 -0.72 23.75
C ASP A 244 49.48 -1.71 24.70
N MET A 245 49.85 -2.91 24.23
CA MET A 245 50.62 -3.89 25.03
C MET A 245 52.11 -3.97 24.64
N GLY A 246 52.49 -3.48 23.45
CA GLY A 246 53.85 -3.63 22.93
C GLY A 246 54.20 -5.07 22.52
N GLU A 247 53.20 -5.94 22.39
CA GLU A 247 53.35 -7.36 22.06
C GLU A 247 53.25 -7.58 20.54
N ARG A 248 54.22 -7.02 19.80
CA ARG A 248 54.22 -7.08 18.32
C ARG A 248 54.19 -8.49 17.76
N GLU A 249 54.86 -9.44 18.41
CA GLU A 249 54.86 -10.84 17.96
C GLU A 249 53.44 -11.45 17.98
N ASN A 250 52.67 -11.16 19.02
CA ASN A 250 51.26 -11.57 19.13
C ASN A 250 50.42 -10.89 18.04
N ALA A 251 50.62 -9.59 17.83
CA ALA A 251 49.94 -8.86 16.76
C ALA A 251 50.24 -9.42 15.37
N VAL A 252 51.49 -9.77 15.07
CA VAL A 252 51.91 -10.39 13.81
C VAL A 252 51.20 -11.71 13.57
N SER A 253 51.16 -12.58 14.59
CA SER A 253 50.47 -13.87 14.52
C SER A 253 48.98 -13.69 14.18
N ILE A 254 48.31 -12.74 14.84
CA ILE A 254 46.88 -12.47 14.60
C ILE A 254 46.67 -11.86 13.19
N MET A 255 47.54 -10.95 12.73
CA MET A 255 47.43 -10.40 11.37
C MET A 255 47.58 -11.49 10.29
N GLN A 256 48.52 -12.43 10.49
CA GLN A 256 48.65 -13.60 9.62
C GLN A 256 47.38 -14.47 9.66
N GLN A 257 46.78 -14.67 10.84
CA GLN A 257 45.51 -15.37 10.98
C GLN A 257 44.39 -14.68 10.20
N VAL A 258 44.28 -13.34 10.27
CA VAL A 258 43.28 -12.58 9.50
C VAL A 258 43.44 -12.84 8.00
N MET A 259 44.67 -12.83 7.47
CA MET A 259 44.95 -13.09 6.06
C MET A 259 44.62 -14.53 5.64
N GLN A 260 44.88 -15.51 6.52
CA GLN A 260 44.66 -16.92 6.22
C GLN A 260 43.17 -17.30 6.31
N GLN A 261 42.47 -16.81 7.32
CA GLN A 261 41.07 -17.19 7.58
C GLN A 261 40.08 -16.36 6.76
N PHE A 262 40.43 -15.11 6.45
CA PHE A 262 39.51 -14.16 5.80
C PHE A 262 40.14 -13.49 4.57
N PRO A 263 40.67 -14.27 3.60
CA PRO A 263 41.55 -13.76 2.53
C PRO A 263 40.91 -12.66 1.67
N GLU A 264 39.59 -12.75 1.44
CA GLU A 264 38.83 -11.84 0.57
C GLU A 264 38.31 -10.58 1.29
N THR A 265 38.57 -10.42 2.59
CA THR A 265 38.11 -9.25 3.34
C THR A 265 39.05 -8.06 3.15
N ARG A 266 38.49 -6.84 3.26
CA ARG A 266 39.31 -5.62 3.33
C ARG A 266 40.30 -5.65 4.50
N HIS A 267 39.94 -6.32 5.59
CA HIS A 267 40.80 -6.48 6.77
C HIS A 267 42.03 -7.35 6.50
N SER A 268 41.93 -8.38 5.65
CA SER A 268 43.08 -9.14 5.15
C SER A 268 44.04 -8.28 4.32
N ALA A 269 43.51 -7.42 3.43
CA ALA A 269 44.33 -6.47 2.68
C ALA A 269 45.06 -5.47 3.61
N ASN A 270 44.35 -4.95 4.62
CA ASN A 270 44.94 -4.07 5.63
C ASN A 270 45.99 -4.79 6.50
N ALA A 271 45.74 -6.05 6.87
CA ALA A 271 46.68 -6.87 7.63
C ALA A 271 47.98 -7.10 6.83
N ARG A 272 47.88 -7.40 5.54
CA ARG A 272 49.04 -7.51 4.65
C ARG A 272 49.84 -6.20 4.61
N HIS A 273 49.15 -5.06 4.47
CA HIS A 273 49.81 -3.76 4.49
C HIS A 273 50.54 -3.51 5.81
N LYS A 274 49.90 -3.80 6.95
CA LYS A 274 50.49 -3.64 8.28
C LYS A 274 51.70 -4.55 8.51
N LEU A 275 51.63 -5.81 8.10
CA LEU A 275 52.77 -6.73 8.19
C LEU A 275 53.98 -6.26 7.37
N HIS A 276 53.73 -5.66 6.21
CA HIS A 276 54.78 -5.04 5.40
C HIS A 276 55.39 -3.81 6.10
N GLU A 277 54.55 -2.92 6.67
CA GLU A 277 55.02 -1.79 7.49
C GLU A 277 55.87 -2.24 8.69
N TRP A 278 55.55 -3.40 9.27
CA TRP A 278 56.32 -4.01 10.36
C TRP A 278 57.56 -4.79 9.89
N GLY A 279 57.81 -4.90 8.59
CA GLY A 279 58.98 -5.58 8.03
C GLY A 279 58.94 -7.11 8.13
N VAL A 280 57.75 -7.69 8.26
CA VAL A 280 57.56 -9.15 8.40
C VAL A 280 57.46 -9.84 7.04
N VAL A 281 56.90 -9.14 6.03
CA VAL A 281 56.67 -9.64 4.65
C VAL A 281 57.09 -8.63 3.60
#